data_AF-A0A443KEQ5-F1
#
_entry.id   AF-A0A443KEQ5-F1
#
_cell.length_a   1.000
_cell.length_b   1.000
_cell.length_c   1.000
_cell.angle_alpha   90.00
_cell.angle_beta   90.00
_cell.angle_gamma   90.00
#
_symmetry.space_group_name_H-M   'P 1'
#
loop_
_entity.id
_entity.type
_entity.pdbx_description
1 polymer ?
#
loop_
_entity_poly.entity_id
_entity_poly.type
_entity_poly.pdbx_seq_one_letter_code
_entity_poly.pdbx_strand_id
1 'polypeptide(L)'
;MSGWFYLNGAPDAKLRLKAFSGASKNGKHVIRIEIETSDTYYFGNALKELGEVQAGQKPRKAPAAKKPAAKPLALPPPRLALSGPADE
;
A
#
# COMPACT_ATOMS: atom_id res chain seq x y z
N MET A 1 7.56 9.09 -1.57
CA MET A 1 7.57 9.84 -2.84
C MET A 1 6.51 9.24 -3.73
N SER A 2 5.48 10.00 -4.04
CA SER A 2 4.37 9.63 -4.92
C SER A 2 4.86 9.83 -6.35
N GLY A 3 5.05 8.75 -7.12
CA GLY A 3 5.41 8.87 -8.54
C GLY A 3 4.25 9.49 -9.32
N TRP A 4 4.51 10.62 -9.98
CA TRP A 4 3.56 11.27 -10.89
C TRP A 4 3.87 10.81 -12.32
N PHE A 5 2.85 10.32 -13.03
CA PHE A 5 2.95 9.91 -14.42
C PHE A 5 2.46 11.06 -15.31
N TYR A 6 3.36 11.66 -16.08
CA TYR A 6 3.03 12.74 -17.02
C TYR A 6 3.21 12.26 -18.46
N LEU A 7 2.10 12.17 -19.20
CA LEU A 7 2.13 12.19 -20.66
C LEU A 7 1.90 13.63 -21.15
N ASN A 8 2.66 14.58 -20.61
CA ASN A 8 2.62 15.95 -21.08
C ASN A 8 3.78 16.14 -22.06
N GLY A 9 3.43 16.36 -23.32
CA GLY A 9 4.36 16.71 -24.37
C GLY A 9 3.62 17.44 -25.48
N ALA A 10 4.31 18.35 -26.17
CA ALA A 10 3.80 18.89 -27.43
C ALA A 10 3.56 17.73 -28.42
N PRO A 11 2.66 17.88 -29.41
CA PRO A 11 2.35 16.82 -30.38
C PRO A 11 3.57 16.29 -31.16
N ASP A 12 4.69 17.02 -31.14
CA ASP A 12 5.98 16.68 -31.74
C ASP A 12 6.94 15.92 -30.81
N ALA A 13 6.52 15.65 -29.57
CA ALA A 13 7.31 14.89 -28.61
C ALA A 13 7.56 13.47 -29.15
N LYS A 14 8.74 12.92 -28.85
CA LYS A 14 9.18 11.60 -29.32
C LYS A 14 8.26 10.44 -28.91
N LEU A 15 7.31 10.65 -28.00
CA LEU A 15 6.31 9.68 -27.55
C LEU A 15 4.92 10.11 -28.06
N ARG A 16 4.34 9.33 -28.99
CA ARG A 16 3.03 9.61 -29.59
C ARG A 16 1.98 8.64 -29.07
N LEU A 17 0.84 9.14 -28.61
CA LEU A 17 -0.32 8.31 -28.29
C LEU A 17 -0.94 7.77 -29.59
N LYS A 18 -0.95 6.45 -29.74
CA LYS A 18 -1.45 5.76 -30.95
C LYS A 18 -2.89 5.32 -30.81
N ALA A 19 -3.21 4.70 -29.68
CA ALA A 19 -4.54 4.20 -29.38
C ALA A 19 -4.81 4.26 -27.87
N PHE A 20 -6.09 4.35 -27.51
CA PHE A 20 -6.52 4.25 -26.13
C PHE A 20 -7.89 3.57 -26.05
N SER A 21 -8.12 2.83 -24.97
CA SER A 21 -9.43 2.24 -24.68
C SER A 21 -9.70 2.21 -23.18
N GLY A 22 -10.98 2.21 -22.84
CA GLY A 22 -11.46 2.10 -21.47
C GLY A 22 -12.39 0.90 -21.33
N ALA A 23 -12.28 0.20 -20.21
CA ALA A 23 -13.24 -0.82 -19.81
C ALA A 23 -13.62 -0.60 -18.34
N SER A 24 -14.91 -0.72 -18.03
CA SER A 24 -15.41 -0.69 -16.66
C SER A 24 -16.09 -2.02 -16.37
N LYS A 25 -15.71 -2.69 -15.29
CA LYS A 25 -16.37 -3.91 -14.82
C LYS A 25 -16.30 -4.02 -13.31
N ASN A 26 -17.45 -4.23 -12.67
CA ASN A 26 -17.56 -4.52 -11.24
C ASN A 26 -16.89 -3.46 -10.34
N GLY A 27 -17.10 -2.17 -10.65
CA GLY A 27 -16.51 -1.04 -9.92
C GLY A 27 -15.02 -0.82 -10.19
N LYS A 28 -14.40 -1.56 -11.11
CA LYS A 28 -13.03 -1.37 -11.56
C LYS A 28 -13.01 -0.72 -12.93
N HIS A 29 -12.23 0.34 -13.07
CA HIS A 29 -11.96 0.99 -14.34
C HIS A 29 -10.56 0.60 -14.80
N VAL A 30 -10.45 0.17 -16.06
CA VAL A 30 -9.19 -0.18 -16.71
C VAL A 30 -9.04 0.72 -17.92
N ILE A 31 -7.92 1.45 -17.96
CA ILE A 31 -7.52 2.27 -19.10
C ILE A 31 -6.33 1.56 -19.75
N ARG A 32 -6.40 1.34 -21.06
CA ARG A 32 -5.28 0.85 -21.88
C ARG A 32 -4.84 1.98 -22.79
N ILE A 33 -3.54 2.20 -22.89
CA ILE A 33 -2.92 3.17 -23.78
C ILE A 33 -1.82 2.48 -24.57
N GLU A 34 -1.72 2.82 -25.86
CA GLU A 34 -0.61 2.45 -26.72
C GLU A 34 0.17 3.70 -27.08
N ILE A 35 1.46 3.72 -26.73
CA ILE A 35 2.37 4.81 -27.02
C ILE A 35 3.41 4.28 -28.00
N GLU A 36 3.57 4.99 -29.11
CA GLU A 36 4.56 4.68 -30.14
C GLU A 36 5.72 5.69 -30.06
N THR A 37 6.93 5.20 -30.26
CA THR A 37 8.13 6.02 -30.36
C THR A 37 9.16 5.36 -31.27
N SER A 38 9.91 6.16 -32.01
CA SER A 38 11.07 5.72 -32.78
C SER A 38 12.40 5.98 -32.06
N ASP A 39 12.38 6.65 -30.90
CA ASP A 39 13.57 7.04 -30.17
C ASP A 39 13.83 6.09 -28.99
N THR A 40 14.94 5.35 -29.05
CA THR A 40 15.30 4.34 -28.05
C THR A 40 15.52 4.93 -26.66
N TYR A 41 16.01 6.16 -26.55
CA TYR A 41 16.24 6.81 -25.25
C TYR A 41 14.91 7.07 -24.54
N TYR A 42 13.94 7.67 -25.25
CA TYR A 42 12.62 7.95 -24.70
C TYR A 42 11.83 6.68 -24.41
N PHE A 43 11.98 5.64 -25.24
CA PHE A 43 11.40 4.32 -24.98
C PHE A 43 11.88 3.76 -23.63
N GLY A 44 13.20 3.73 -23.41
CA GLY A 44 13.77 3.22 -22.16
C GLY A 44 13.34 4.03 -20.94
N ASN A 45 13.34 5.36 -21.05
CA ASN A 45 12.93 6.23 -19.95
C ASN A 45 11.45 6.03 -19.58
N ALA A 46 10.55 5.96 -20.57
CA ALA A 46 9.12 5.74 -20.33
C ALA A 46 8.84 4.41 -19.61
N LEU A 47 9.55 3.34 -19.99
CA LEU A 47 9.43 2.04 -19.32
C LEU A 47 9.90 2.09 -17.87
N LYS A 48 11.00 2.79 -17.60
CA LYS A 48 11.54 2.96 -16.25
C LYS A 48 10.54 3.69 -15.34
N GLU A 49 10.03 4.83 -15.79
CA GLU A 49 9.07 5.64 -15.01
C GLU A 49 7.77 4.88 -14.73
N LEU A 50 7.24 4.14 -15.72
CA LEU A 50 6.08 3.26 -15.53
C LEU A 50 6.34 2.19 -14.46
N GLY A 51 7.54 1.59 -14.47
CA GLY A 51 7.95 0.63 -13.45
C GLY A 51 8.02 1.23 -12.04
N GLU A 52 8.52 2.46 -11.91
CA GLU A 52 8.57 3.18 -10.63
C GLU A 52 7.17 3.50 -10.09
N VAL A 53 6.25 3.94 -10.96
CA VAL A 53 4.84 4.17 -10.60
C VAL A 53 4.19 2.86 -10.12
N GLN A 54 4.38 1.76 -10.86
CA GLN A 54 3.86 0.45 -10.47
C GLN A 54 4.42 0.01 -9.11
N ALA A 55 5.71 0.25 -8.86
CA ALA A 55 6.34 -0.06 -7.58
C ALA A 55 5.79 0.79 -6.43
N GLY A 56 5.58 2.09 -6.66
CA GLY A 56 5.04 3.02 -5.66
C GLY A 56 3.58 2.79 -5.31
N GLN A 57 2.79 2.25 -6.23
CA GLN A 57 1.37 1.91 -6.02
C GLN A 57 1.16 0.55 -5.34
N LYS A 58 2.21 -0.26 -5.17
CA LYS A 58 2.08 -1.51 -4.41
C LYS A 58 1.61 -1.15 -2.99
N PRO A 59 0.46 -1.66 -2.54
CA PRO A 59 -0.03 -1.37 -1.20
C PRO A 59 1.02 -1.85 -0.21
N ARG A 60 1.54 -0.91 0.58
CA ARG A 60 2.47 -1.22 1.67
C ARG A 60 1.74 -2.20 2.59
N LYS A 61 2.24 -3.43 2.72
CA LYS A 61 1.66 -4.42 3.64
C LYS A 61 1.49 -3.75 4.99
N ALA A 62 0.25 -3.70 5.49
CA ALA A 62 -0.04 -3.12 6.79
C ALA A 62 0.86 -3.80 7.84
N PRO A 63 1.49 -3.03 8.75
CA PRO A 63 2.27 -3.63 9.82
C PRO A 63 1.38 -4.60 10.58
N ALA A 64 1.88 -5.83 10.78
CA ALA A 64 1.14 -6.88 11.46
C ALA A 64 0.63 -6.36 12.80
N ALA A 65 -0.67 -6.50 13.05
CA ALA A 65 -1.27 -6.09 14.31
C ALA A 65 -0.52 -6.74 15.48
N LYS A 66 -0.02 -5.92 16.41
CA LYS A 66 0.62 -6.41 17.63
C LYS A 66 -0.40 -7.29 18.37
N LYS A 67 -0.04 -8.55 18.61
CA LYS A 67 -0.88 -9.48 19.37
C LYS A 67 -1.22 -8.84 20.74
N PRO A 68 -2.48 -8.86 21.18
CA PRO A 68 -2.85 -8.29 22.47
C PRO A 68 -2.09 -9.03 23.57
N ALA A 69 -1.52 -8.27 24.50
CA ALA A 69 -0.85 -8.82 25.68
C ALA A 69 -1.82 -9.74 26.43
N ALA A 70 -1.36 -10.94 26.77
CA ALA A 70 -2.16 -11.90 27.52
C ALA A 70 -2.63 -11.28 28.84
N LYS A 71 -3.93 -11.41 29.14
CA LYS A 71 -4.51 -10.93 30.40
C LYS A 71 -3.83 -11.66 31.56
N PRO A 72 -3.35 -10.95 32.60
CA PRO A 72 -2.78 -11.60 33.77
C PRO A 72 -3.86 -12.46 34.43
N LEU A 73 -3.53 -13.72 34.72
CA LEU A 73 -4.37 -14.63 35.49
C LEU A 73 -4.56 -14.01 36.88
N ALA A 74 -5.82 -13.76 37.24
CA ALA A 74 -6.17 -13.23 38.55
C ALA A 74 -5.77 -14.25 39.62
N LEU A 75 -4.84 -13.88 40.50
CA LEU A 75 -4.54 -14.66 41.69
C LEU A 75 -5.71 -14.53 42.68
N PRO A 76 -6.14 -15.63 43.31
CA PRO A 76 -7.21 -15.58 44.30
C PRO A 76 -6.80 -14.69 45.48
N PRO A 77 -7.75 -13.96 46.09
CA PRO A 77 -7.46 -13.04 47.17
C PRO A 77 -6.92 -13.79 48.41
N PRO A 78 -5.97 -13.20 49.15
CA PRO A 78 -5.42 -13.82 50.35
C PRO A 78 -6.50 -13.94 51.44
N ARG A 79 -6.53 -15.09 52.11
CA ARG A 79 -7.46 -15.31 53.23
C ARG A 79 -6.98 -14.51 54.45
N LEU A 80 -7.85 -13.67 54.98
CA LEU A 80 -7.68 -13.01 56.28
C LEU A 80 -7.58 -14.08 57.37
N ALA A 81 -6.48 -14.07 58.12
CA ALA A 81 -6.36 -14.87 59.33
C ALA A 81 -7.20 -14.22 60.43
N LEU A 82 -8.15 -14.96 60.99
CA LEU A 82 -8.85 -14.57 62.22
C LEU A 82 -7.90 -14.82 63.39
N SER A 83 -7.51 -13.76 64.09
CA SER A 83 -6.88 -13.88 65.41
C SER A 83 -7.93 -14.39 66.39
N GLY A 84 -7.69 -15.57 66.97
CA GLY A 84 -8.48 -16.13 68.08
C GLY A 84 -8.34 -15.31 69.37
N PRO A 85 -9.16 -15.62 70.39
CA PRO A 85 -9.39 -14.76 71.53
C PRO A 85 -8.11 -14.50 72.33
N ALA A 86 -7.94 -13.24 72.74
CA ALA A 86 -7.04 -12.90 73.82
C ALA A 86 -7.63 -13.45 75.11
N ASP A 87 -7.04 -14.53 75.63
CA ASP A 87 -7.12 -14.88 77.04
C ASP A 87 -6.14 -13.97 77.80
N GLU A 88 -6.65 -12.91 78.44
CA GLU A 88 -6.30 -12.47 79.82
C GLU A 88 -7.29 -11.41 80.32
#